data_AF-A0A1C5UIV5-F1
#
_entry.id   AF-A0A1C5UIV5-F1
#
_cell.length_a   1.000
_cell.length_b   1.000
_cell.length_c   1.000
_cell.angle_alpha   90.00
_cell.angle_beta   90.00
_cell.angle_gamma   90.00
#
_symmetry.space_group_name_H-M   'P 1'
#
loop_
_entity.id
_entity.type
_entity.pdbx_description
1 polymer ?
#
loop_
_entity_poly.entity_id
_entity_poly.type
_entity_poly.pdbx_seq_one_letter_code
_entity_poly.pdbx_strand_id
1 'polypeptide(L)'
;MTNKPKIKIAVDLVMTITLLLLMLFQITGQQVHEYLGIMMLCLFLEHNFLNRKWYRHLFKGKYKFYRLVQTILNICILITMLGLGYSGMVMAQYVPFSISGLISLARRLHLACSY
;
A
#
# COMPACT_ATOMS: atom_id res chain seq x y z
N MET A 1 -20.78 14.62 15.83
CA MET A 1 -19.71 13.59 15.76
C MET A 1 -18.66 14.07 14.78
N THR A 2 -17.41 14.24 15.21
CA THR A 2 -16.35 14.76 14.33
C THR A 2 -16.21 13.84 13.11
N ASN A 3 -16.20 14.38 11.89
CA ASN A 3 -16.22 13.58 10.65
C ASN A 3 -14.91 12.80 10.38
N LYS A 4 -13.85 13.08 11.16
CA LYS A 4 -12.51 12.50 11.01
C LYS A 4 -12.46 10.96 11.08
N PRO A 5 -13.09 10.27 12.04
CA PRO A 5 -13.16 8.80 12.05
C PRO A 5 -13.93 8.20 10.86
N LYS A 6 -15.00 8.86 10.38
CA LYS A 6 -15.78 8.37 9.24
C LYS A 6 -14.96 8.34 7.94
N ILE A 7 -14.15 9.38 7.72
CA ILE A 7 -13.26 9.48 6.56
C ILE A 7 -12.22 8.36 6.57
N LYS A 8 -11.62 8.07 7.73
CA LYS A 8 -10.65 6.97 7.85
C LYS A 8 -11.25 5.62 7.47
N ILE A 9 -12.43 5.31 8.00
CA ILE A 9 -13.12 4.05 7.70
C ILE A 9 -13.46 3.97 6.21
N ALA A 10 -13.89 5.08 5.60
CA ALA A 10 -14.17 5.12 4.17
C ALA A 10 -12.91 4.86 3.34
N VAL A 11 -11.78 5.50 3.67
CA VAL A 11 -10.49 5.26 2.99
C VAL A 11 -10.06 3.81 3.15
N ASP A 12 -10.16 3.24 4.35
CA ASP A 12 -9.79 1.85 4.62
C ASP A 12 -10.66 0.86 3.82
N LEU A 13 -11.96 1.15 3.71
CA LEU A 13 -12.91 0.35 2.93
C LEU A 13 -12.62 0.43 1.44
N VAL A 14 -12.35 1.62 0.90
CA VAL A 14 -11.96 1.81 -0.51
C VAL A 14 -10.64 1.09 -0.79
N MET A 15 -9.63 1.24 0.07
CA MET A 15 -8.36 0.50 -0.05
C MET A 15 -8.57 -1.00 -0.11
N THR A 16 -9.46 -1.54 0.73
CA THR A 16 -9.75 -2.98 0.75
C THR A 16 -10.38 -3.43 -0.56
N ILE A 17 -11.34 -2.67 -1.09
CA ILE A 17 -11.98 -2.97 -2.38
C ILE A 17 -10.96 -2.89 -3.52
N THR A 18 -10.14 -1.83 -3.56
CA THR A 18 -9.11 -1.66 -4.60
C THR A 18 -8.08 -2.79 -4.57
N LEU A 19 -7.68 -3.26 -3.38
CA LEU A 19 -6.77 -4.40 -3.23
C LEU A 19 -7.36 -5.69 -3.80
N LEU A 20 -8.64 -5.96 -3.59
CA LEU A 20 -9.31 -7.11 -4.19
C LEU A 20 -9.38 -7.01 -5.72
N LEU A 21 -9.66 -5.81 -6.26
CA LEU A 21 -9.66 -5.58 -7.71
C LEU A 21 -8.26 -5.73 -8.33
N LEU A 22 -7.20 -5.36 -7.59
CA LEU A 22 -5.82 -5.56 -8.00
C LEU A 22 -5.48 -7.05 -8.15
N MET A 23 -5.97 -7.90 -7.24
CA MET A 23 -5.80 -9.36 -7.32
C MET A 23 -6.59 -9.98 -8.48
N LEU A 24 -7.64 -9.31 -8.97
CA LEU A 24 -8.43 -9.70 -10.14
C LEU A 24 -7.73 -9.38 -11.49
N PHE A 25 -6.40 -9.39 -11.53
CA PHE A 25 -5.57 -9.08 -12.70
C PHE A 25 -6.01 -9.84 -13.96
N GLN A 26 -6.39 -11.12 -13.81
CA GLN A 26 -6.80 -11.97 -14.92
C GLN A 26 -8.07 -11.47 -15.65
N ILE A 27 -8.89 -10.67 -14.97
CA ILE A 27 -10.14 -10.10 -15.51
C ILE A 27 -9.94 -8.62 -15.88
N THR A 28 -9.24 -7.85 -15.05
CA THR A 28 -9.05 -6.40 -15.24
C THR A 28 -8.03 -6.07 -16.33
N GLY A 29 -7.07 -6.96 -16.58
CA GLY A 29 -6.01 -6.75 -17.54
C GLY A 29 -4.96 -5.73 -17.09
N GLN A 30 -3.88 -5.64 -17.86
CA GLN A 30 -2.68 -4.89 -17.45
C GLN A 30 -2.93 -3.39 -17.28
N GLN A 31 -3.61 -2.76 -18.24
CA GLN A 31 -3.83 -1.32 -18.21
C GLN A 31 -4.64 -0.89 -16.97
N VAL A 32 -5.75 -1.57 -16.67
CA VAL A 32 -6.59 -1.25 -15.51
C VAL A 32 -5.85 -1.54 -14.21
N HIS A 33 -5.11 -2.65 -14.14
CA HIS A 33 -4.31 -2.98 -12.95
C HIS A 33 -3.25 -1.92 -12.63
N GLU A 34 -2.57 -1.37 -13.64
CA GLU A 34 -1.59 -0.29 -13.45
C GLU A 34 -2.25 0.98 -12.87
N TYR A 35 -3.40 1.40 -13.40
CA TYR A 35 -4.14 2.56 -12.87
C TYR A 35 -4.67 2.31 -11.44
N LEU A 36 -5.20 1.12 -11.16
CA LEU A 36 -5.63 0.74 -9.82
C LEU A 36 -4.46 0.69 -8.84
N GLY A 37 -3.27 0.30 -9.30
CA GLY A 37 -2.05 0.29 -8.48
C GLY A 37 -1.66 1.70 -8.03
N ILE A 38 -1.73 2.68 -8.94
CA ILE A 38 -1.50 4.09 -8.59
C ILE A 38 -2.55 4.58 -7.61
N MET A 39 -3.83 4.29 -7.87
CA MET A 39 -4.92 4.66 -6.98
C MET A 39 -4.71 4.09 -5.56
N MET A 40 -4.28 2.83 -5.46
CA MET A 40 -3.97 2.18 -4.20
C MET A 40 -2.80 2.84 -3.47
N LEU A 41 -1.74 3.24 -4.18
CA LEU A 41 -0.63 4.00 -3.59
C LEU A 41 -1.08 5.37 -3.06
N CYS A 42 -1.90 6.10 -3.82
CA CYS A 42 -2.45 7.37 -3.36
C CYS A 42 -3.29 7.21 -2.09
N LEU A 43 -4.20 6.21 -2.06
CA LEU A 43 -5.02 5.91 -0.89
C LEU A 43 -4.16 5.48 0.31
N PHE A 44 -3.12 4.68 0.09
CA PHE A 44 -2.19 4.26 1.14
C PHE A 44 -1.43 5.45 1.73
N LEU A 45 -1.01 6.42 0.91
CA LEU A 45 -0.38 7.66 1.39
C LEU A 45 -1.36 8.51 2.20
N GLU A 46 -2.60 8.65 1.74
CA GLU A 46 -3.66 9.37 2.48
C GLU A 46 -3.95 8.70 3.83
N HIS A 47 -4.09 7.37 3.86
CA HIS A 47 -4.24 6.60 5.09
C HIS A 47 -3.10 6.87 6.07
N ASN A 48 -1.85 6.81 5.60
CA ASN A 48 -0.67 7.09 6.43
C ASN A 48 -0.65 8.53 6.96
N PHE A 49 -1.05 9.51 6.14
CA PHE A 49 -1.17 10.90 6.55
C PHE A 49 -2.23 11.10 7.63
N LEU A 50 -3.42 10.51 7.45
CA LEU A 50 -4.51 10.52 8.42
C LEU A 50 -4.14 9.80 9.73
N ASN A 51 -3.23 8.82 9.66
CA ASN A 51 -2.71 8.07 10.80
C ASN A 51 -1.35 8.58 11.31
N ARG A 52 -0.89 9.78 10.90
CA ARG A 52 0.38 10.39 11.35
C ARG A 52 0.52 10.54 12.88
N LYS A 53 -0.59 10.59 13.62
CA LYS A 53 -0.59 10.59 15.09
C LYS A 53 0.01 9.30 15.67
N TRP A 54 -0.14 8.15 15.00
CA TRP A 54 0.41 6.88 15.42
C TRP A 54 1.95 6.90 15.42
N TYR A 55 2.57 7.43 14.36
CA TYR A 55 4.03 7.61 14.26
C TYR A 55 4.60 8.46 15.41
N ARG A 56 3.87 9.48 15.87
CA ARG A 56 4.29 10.27 17.05
C ARG A 56 4.18 9.51 18.37
N HIS A 57 3.24 8.58 18.48
CA HIS A 57 3.07 7.75 19.68
C HIS A 57 4.04 6.56 19.69
N LEU A 58 4.62 6.18 18.56
CA LEU A 58 5.68 5.18 18.48
C LEU A 58 6.86 5.54 19.40
N PHE A 59 7.25 6.81 19.46
CA PHE A 59 8.32 7.26 20.36
C PHE A 59 7.90 7.50 21.82
N LYS A 60 6.64 7.26 22.19
CA LYS A 60 6.13 7.55 23.56
C LYS A 60 5.40 6.35 24.18
N GLY A 61 5.96 5.80 25.26
CA GLY A 61 5.28 4.88 26.20
C GLY A 61 5.94 3.51 26.36
N LYS A 62 5.55 2.76 27.41
CA LYS A 62 5.97 1.37 27.65
C LYS A 62 5.37 0.45 26.57
N TYR A 63 6.22 -0.30 25.88
CA TYR A 63 5.79 -1.26 24.86
C TYR A 63 5.22 -2.52 25.51
N LYS A 64 3.90 -2.67 25.49
CA LYS A 64 3.23 -3.94 25.80
C LYS A 64 3.46 -4.90 24.61
N PHE A 65 3.62 -6.20 24.85
CA PHE A 65 3.90 -7.21 23.80
C PHE A 65 2.97 -7.08 22.57
N TYR A 66 1.67 -6.88 22.81
CA TYR A 66 0.68 -6.63 21.77
C TYR A 66 1.01 -5.44 20.86
N ARG A 67 1.49 -4.33 21.44
CA ARG A 67 1.87 -3.12 20.68
C ARG A 67 3.16 -3.32 19.88
N LEU A 68 4.07 -4.15 20.37
CA LEU A 68 5.28 -4.51 19.64
C LEU A 68 4.93 -5.30 18.37
N VAL A 69 4.13 -6.37 18.51
CA VAL A 69 3.68 -7.18 17.37
C VAL A 69 2.93 -6.32 16.35
N GLN A 70 2.00 -5.47 16.79
CA GLN A 70 1.27 -4.57 15.89
C GLN A 70 2.19 -3.58 15.17
N THR A 71 3.23 -3.09 15.85
CA THR A 71 4.22 -2.18 15.24
C THR A 71 5.05 -2.90 14.18
N ILE A 72 5.50 -4.11 14.47
CA ILE A 72 6.24 -4.95 13.51
C ILE A 72 5.37 -5.21 12.28
N LEU A 73 4.12 -5.65 12.47
CA LEU A 73 3.19 -5.90 11.36
C LEU A 73 2.97 -4.65 10.51
N ASN A 74 2.74 -3.49 11.13
CA ASN A 74 2.56 -2.24 10.39
C ASN A 74 3.81 -1.85 9.58
N ILE A 75 5.00 -2.06 10.13
CA ILE A 75 6.26 -1.80 9.42
C ILE A 75 6.43 -2.78 8.26
N CYS A 76 6.15 -4.07 8.47
CA CYS A 76 6.17 -5.08 7.41
C CYS A 76 5.22 -4.72 6.27
N ILE A 77 3.97 -4.37 6.58
CA ILE A 77 2.97 -3.92 5.59
C ILE A 77 3.46 -2.67 4.85
N LEU A 78 4.10 -1.74 5.54
CA LEU A 78 4.63 -0.54 4.90
C LEU A 78 5.75 -0.88 3.91
N ILE A 79 6.65 -1.79 4.29
CA ILE A 79 7.73 -2.27 3.41
C ILE A 79 7.15 -3.01 2.20
N THR A 80 6.18 -3.90 2.38
CA THR A 80 5.59 -4.64 1.26
C THR A 80 4.82 -3.72 0.31
N MET A 81 4.08 -2.74 0.83
CA MET A 81 3.37 -1.75 0.01
C MET A 81 4.33 -0.87 -0.80
N LEU A 82 5.47 -0.46 -0.22
CA LEU A 82 6.51 0.25 -0.96
C LEU A 82 7.18 -0.63 -2.02
N GLY A 83 7.43 -1.91 -1.70
CA GLY A 83 7.97 -2.89 -2.64
C GLY A 83 7.05 -3.14 -3.82
N LEU A 84 5.74 -3.31 -3.58
CA LEU A 84 4.70 -3.43 -4.61
C LEU A 84 4.63 -2.17 -5.48
N GLY A 85 4.65 -0.99 -4.86
CA GLY A 85 4.62 0.28 -5.58
C GLY A 85 5.84 0.47 -6.49
N TYR A 86 7.05 0.28 -5.95
CA TYR A 86 8.28 0.41 -6.72
C TYR A 86 8.34 -0.60 -7.88
N SER A 87 8.10 -1.87 -7.59
CA SER A 87 8.12 -2.92 -8.63
C SER A 87 7.03 -2.72 -9.68
N GLY A 88 5.84 -2.28 -9.27
CA GLY A 88 4.75 -1.93 -10.19
C GLY A 88 5.11 -0.77 -11.11
N MET A 89 5.74 0.29 -10.58
CA MET A 89 6.22 1.43 -11.38
C MET A 89 7.35 1.07 -12.35
N VAL A 90 8.21 0.11 -12.00
CA VAL A 90 9.26 -0.40 -12.91
C VAL A 90 8.67 -1.24 -14.04
N MET A 91 7.56 -1.93 -13.79
CA MET A 91 6.87 -2.76 -14.79
C MET A 91 5.80 -2.02 -15.58
N ALA A 92 5.44 -0.80 -15.18
CA ALA A 92 4.38 -0.03 -15.80
C ALA A 92 4.70 0.29 -17.28
N GLN A 93 3.73 0.05 -18.16
CA GLN A 93 3.86 0.32 -19.59
C GLN A 93 2.90 1.42 -20.05
N TYR A 94 1.77 1.61 -19.37
CA TYR A 94 0.71 2.56 -19.74
C TYR A 94 0.78 3.86 -18.94
N VAL A 95 1.56 3.87 -17.87
CA VAL A 95 1.75 5.05 -17.01
C VAL A 95 2.98 5.82 -17.47
N PRO A 96 2.90 7.15 -17.67
CA PRO A 96 4.02 7.97 -18.19
C PRO A 96 5.21 8.12 -17.22
N PHE A 97 5.18 7.48 -16.05
CA PHE A 97 6.19 7.57 -15.00
C PHE A 97 6.89 6.21 -14.75
N SER A 98 7.19 5.46 -15.82
CA SER A 98 7.94 4.20 -15.70
C SER A 98 9.36 4.46 -15.20
N ILE A 99 9.77 3.78 -14.13
CA ILE A 99 11.13 3.87 -13.59
C ILE A 99 12.01 2.87 -14.33
N SER A 100 13.18 3.29 -14.81
CA SER A 100 14.15 2.37 -15.42
C SER A 100 14.72 1.41 -14.36
N GLY A 101 14.62 0.10 -14.63
CA GLY A 101 15.06 -0.94 -13.70
C GLY A 101 15.05 -2.32 -14.33
N LEU A 102 15.64 -3.30 -13.63
CA LEU A 102 15.62 -4.71 -14.08
C LEU A 102 14.21 -5.29 -13.93
N ILE A 103 13.49 -5.42 -15.05
CA ILE A 103 12.12 -5.96 -15.10
C ILE A 103 12.02 -7.36 -14.46
N SER A 104 13.03 -8.21 -14.65
CA SER A 104 13.07 -9.56 -14.06
C SER A 104 13.13 -9.54 -12.53
N LEU A 105 13.89 -8.60 -11.96
CA LEU A 105 14.01 -8.42 -10.52
C LEU A 105 12.75 -7.74 -9.96
N ALA A 106 12.20 -6.76 -10.68
CA ALA A 106 10.94 -6.12 -10.33
C ALA A 106 9.78 -7.13 -10.26
N ARG A 107 9.65 -8.06 -11.22
CA ARG A 107 8.63 -9.13 -11.15
C ARG A 107 8.78 -10.01 -9.91
N ARG A 108 10.00 -10.43 -9.60
CA ARG A 108 10.26 -11.29 -8.42
C ARG A 108 9.94 -10.55 -7.13
N LEU A 109 10.32 -9.28 -7.02
CA LEU A 109 9.96 -8.43 -5.88
C LEU A 109 8.45 -8.23 -5.77
N HIS A 110 7.77 -7.96 -6.90
CA HIS A 110 6.32 -7.74 -6.91
C HIS A 110 5.57 -8.98 -6.42
N LEU A 111 5.93 -10.15 -6.94
CA LEU A 111 5.36 -11.42 -6.49
C LEU A 111 5.67 -11.68 -5.01
N ALA A 112 6.92 -11.49 -4.58
CA ALA A 112 7.32 -11.68 -3.19
C ALA A 112 6.58 -10.75 -2.22
N CYS A 113 6.27 -9.52 -2.63
CA CYS A 113 5.50 -8.58 -1.82
C CYS A 113 3.98 -8.75 -1.94
N SER A 114 3.50 -9.57 -2.89
CA SER A 114 2.07 -9.87 -3.07
C SER A 114 1.57 -11.04 -2.19
N TYR A 115 2.50 -11.87 -1.69
CA TYR A 115 2.22 -12.99 -0.77
C TYR A 115 2.45 -12.58 0.68
#